data_AF-A0A2P1L4M2-F1
#
_entry.id   AF-A0A2P1L4M2-F1
#
_cell.length_a   1.000
_cell.length_b   1.000
_cell.length_c   1.000
_cell.angle_alpha   90.00
_cell.angle_beta   90.00
_cell.angle_gamma   90.00
#
_symmetry.space_group_name_H-M   'P 1'
#
loop_
_entity.id
_entity.type
_entity.pdbx_description
1 polymer ?
#
loop_
_entity_poly.entity_id
_entity_poly.type
_entity_poly.pdbx_seq_one_letter_code
_entity_poly.pdbx_strand_id
1 'polypeptide(L)' 'AIVFIHIFFLHIHGSTNPLGYDTPLKIPFYPNLLTLDIKGFNYVLVI' A
#
# COMPACT_ATOMS: atom_id res chain seq x y z
N ALA A 1 0.04 -16.50 10.02
CA ALA A 1 0.01 -15.67 11.25
C ALA A 1 0.86 -14.40 11.10
N ILE A 2 2.16 -14.51 10.78
CA ILE A 2 3.09 -13.36 10.75
C ILE A 2 2.65 -12.25 9.78
N VAL A 3 2.15 -12.57 8.58
CA VAL A 3 1.66 -11.58 7.61
C VAL A 3 0.52 -10.73 8.17
N PHE A 4 -0.42 -11.35 8.89
CA PHE A 4 -1.52 -10.62 9.53
C PHE A 4 -1.03 -9.69 10.64
N ILE A 5 -0.09 -10.16 11.47
CA ILE A 5 0.53 -9.34 12.53
C ILE A 5 1.28 -8.15 11.91
N HIS A 6 2.05 -8.39 10.85
CA HIS A 6 2.78 -7.36 10.12
C HIS A 6 1.82 -6.30 9.54
N ILE A 7 0.76 -6.72 8.85
CA ILE A 7 -0.26 -5.82 8.28
C ILE A 7 -0.99 -5.07 9.38
N PHE A 8 -1.29 -5.71 10.52
CA PHE A 8 -1.93 -5.06 11.65
C PHE A 8 -1.09 -3.90 12.19
N PHE A 9 0.20 -4.10 12.44
CA PHE A 9 1.10 -3.03 12.87
C PHE A 9 1.25 -1.93 11.82
N LEU A 10 1.27 -2.29 10.53
CA LEU A 10 1.28 -1.31 9.42
C LEU A 10 0.01 -0.45 9.42
N HIS A 11 -1.17 -1.01 9.71
CA HIS A 11 -2.41 -0.23 9.77
C HIS A 11 -2.44 0.76 10.95
N ILE A 12 -1.80 0.42 12.08
CA ILE A 12 -1.72 1.32 13.24
C ILE A 12 -0.81 2.53 12.96
N HIS A 13 0.33 2.32 12.29
CA HIS A 13 1.32 3.38 12.04
C HIS A 13 1.12 4.09 10.68
N GLY A 14 0.46 3.43 9.73
CA GLY A 14 0.35 3.88 8.35
C GLY A 14 1.59 3.58 7.52
N SER A 15 1.45 3.71 6.19
CA SER A 15 2.57 3.63 5.27
C SER A 15 3.42 4.90 5.31
N THR A 16 4.73 4.75 5.13
CA THR A 16 5.61 5.87 4.79
C THR A 16 5.41 6.31 3.33
N ASN A 17 5.97 7.45 2.95
CA ASN A 17 5.98 7.93 1.58
C ASN A 17 7.42 8.27 1.13
N PRO A 18 7.70 8.39 -0.18
CA PRO A 18 9.05 8.59 -0.70
C PRO A 18 9.79 9.82 -0.15
N LEU A 19 9.09 10.82 0.39
CA LEU A 19 9.70 12.01 0.96
C LEU A 19 10.19 11.78 2.41
N GLY A 20 9.77 10.70 3.06
CA GLY A 20 10.26 10.30 4.38
C GLY A 20 9.72 11.11 5.57
N TYR A 21 8.70 11.94 5.36
CA TYR A 21 8.03 12.71 6.42
C TYR A 21 6.51 12.71 6.23
N ASP A 22 5.77 13.01 7.31
CA ASP A 22 4.31 13.03 7.28
C ASP A 22 3.76 14.13 6.38
N THR A 23 2.80 13.76 5.53
CA THR A 23 2.04 14.71 4.72
C THR A 23 0.55 14.65 5.11
N PRO A 24 -0.15 15.80 5.14
CA PRO A 24 -1.58 15.82 5.48
C PRO A 24 -2.47 15.26 4.35
N LEU A 25 -1.91 15.09 3.15
CA LEU A 25 -2.66 14.68 1.96
C LEU A 25 -2.73 13.15 1.85
N LYS A 26 -3.80 12.56 2.39
CA LYS A 26 -4.11 11.13 2.26
C LYS A 26 -5.19 10.91 1.20
N ILE A 27 -5.07 9.82 0.44
CA ILE A 27 -6.10 9.33 -0.49
C ILE A 27 -6.60 7.96 -0.02
N PRO A 28 -7.85 7.56 -0.34
CA PRO A 28 -8.33 6.24 0.02
C PRO A 28 -7.60 5.15 -0.79
N PHE A 29 -7.46 3.97 -0.19
CA PHE A 29 -6.85 2.80 -0.83
C PHE A 29 -7.64 2.35 -2.07
N TYR A 30 -8.97 2.30 -1.97
CA TYR A 30 -9.86 2.03 -3.10
C TYR A 30 -10.50 3.34 -3.61
N PRO A 31 -10.54 3.57 -4.93
CA PRO A 31 -10.06 2.69 -6.02
C PRO A 31 -8.56 2.82 -6.32
N ASN A 32 -7.87 3.81 -5.76
CA ASN A 32 -6.57 4.28 -6.24
C ASN A 32 -5.46 3.22 -6.21
N LEU A 33 -5.04 2.82 -5.01
CA LEU A 33 -3.92 1.90 -4.82
C LEU A 33 -4.29 0.48 -5.26
N LEU A 34 -5.53 0.04 -5.05
CA LEU A 34 -5.98 -1.27 -5.54
C LEU A 34 -5.84 -1.39 -7.07
N THR A 35 -6.16 -0.33 -7.81
CA THR A 35 -6.00 -0.33 -9.28
C THR A 35 -4.52 -0.42 -9.68
N LEU A 36 -3.63 0.26 -8.94
CA LEU A 36 -2.19 0.17 -9.18
C LEU A 36 -1.64 -1.23 -8.87
N ASP A 37 -2.11 -1.87 -7.80
CA ASP A 37 -1.71 -3.24 -7.43
C ASP A 37 -2.14 -4.24 -8.51
N ILE A 38 -3.39 -4.15 -9.00
CA ILE A 38 -3.88 -5.00 -10.11
C ILE A 38 -3.04 -4.77 -11.37
N LYS A 39 -2.74 -3.51 -11.71
CA LYS A 39 -1.88 -3.18 -12.86
C LYS A 39 -0.48 -3.78 -12.70
N GLY A 40 0.12 -3.65 -11.52
CA GLY A 40 1.42 -4.24 -11.18
C GLY A 40 1.42 -5.77 -11.27
N PHE A 41 0.39 -6.40 -10.72
CA PHE A 41 0.22 -7.86 -10.79
C PHE A 41 0.10 -8.36 -12.23
N ASN A 42 -0.63 -7.64 -13.10
CA ASN A 42 -0.70 -7.99 -14.52
C ASN A 42 0.68 -7.96 -15.20
N TYR A 43 1.56 -7.02 -14.87
CA TYR A 43 2.93 -7.03 -15.41
C TYR A 43 3.74 -8.23 -14.93
N VAL A 44 3.59 -8.63 -13.67
CA VAL A 44 4.26 -9.82 -13.11
C VAL A 44 3.78 -11.10 -13.77
N LEU A 45 2.50 -11.19 -14.19
CA LEU A 45 1.97 -12.38 -14.88
C LEU A 45 2.36 -12.47 -16.36
N VAL A 46 2.65 -11.33 -17.00
CA VAL A 46 3.00 -11.26 -18.42
C VAL A 46 4.50 -11.45 -18.66
N ILE A 47 5.34 -11.18 -17.65
CA ILE A 47 6.77 -11.47 -17.63
C ILE A 47 7.00 -12.91 -17.18
#